data_AF-G4YV42-F1
#
_entry.id   AF-G4YV42-F1
#
_cell.length_a   1.000
_cell.length_b   1.000
_cell.length_c   1.000
_cell.angle_alpha   90.00
_cell.angle_beta   90.00
_cell.angle_gamma   90.00
#
_symmetry.space_group_name_H-M   'P 1'
#
loop_
_entity.id
_entity.type
_entity.pdbx_description
1 polymer ?
#
loop_
_entity_poly.entity_id
_entity_poly.type
_entity_poly.pdbx_seq_one_letter_code
_entity_poly.pdbx_strand_id
1 'polypeptide(L)' 'MADFSDAEDRLLFRLAKQQRDEGHKIDWNRVWRELKSAGKTQHQLQIRLTTLNRTHGTRLDRFPRQFFTGAQRG' A
#
# COMPACT_ATOMS: atom_id res chain seq x y z
N MET A 1 10.80 -4.09 12.33
CA MET A 1 9.92 -3.72 11.18
C MET A 1 10.65 -2.65 10.38
N ALA A 2 10.47 -2.57 9.07
CA ALA A 2 10.93 -1.37 8.35
C ALA A 2 10.05 -0.19 8.78
N ASP A 3 10.67 0.97 9.03
CA ASP A 3 9.95 2.20 9.31
C ASP A 3 9.31 2.69 8.01
N PHE A 4 7.99 2.46 7.89
CA PHE A 4 7.17 2.99 6.82
C PHE A 4 6.50 4.26 7.31
N SER A 5 6.55 5.30 6.49
CA SER A 5 5.82 6.55 6.73
C SER A 5 4.35 6.39 6.32
N ASP A 6 3.45 7.19 6.89
CA ASP A 6 2.03 7.19 6.51
C ASP A 6 1.83 7.42 5.00
N ALA A 7 2.69 8.21 4.35
CA ALA A 7 2.64 8.40 2.90
C ALA A 7 2.98 7.13 2.12
N GLU A 8 3.97 6.36 2.60
CA GLU A 8 4.42 5.11 1.97
C GLU A 8 3.40 4.00 2.17
N ASP A 9 2.84 3.87 3.36
CA ASP A 9 1.76 2.92 3.65
C ASP A 9 0.52 3.22 2.81
N ARG A 10 0.17 4.50 2.63
CA ARG A 10 -0.93 4.92 1.75
C ARG A 10 -0.68 4.58 0.29
N LEU A 11 0.53 4.85 -0.20
CA LEU A 11 0.89 4.54 -1.58
C LEU A 11 0.89 3.02 -1.83
N LEU A 12 1.48 2.25 -0.91
CA LEU A 12 1.49 0.79 -0.93
C LEU A 12 0.07 0.22 -0.95
N PHE A 13 -0.79 0.71 -0.07
CA PHE A 13 -2.20 0.32 0.00
C PHE A 13 -2.94 0.65 -1.29
N ARG A 14 -2.76 1.87 -1.84
CA ARG A 14 -3.45 2.32 -3.05
C ARG A 14 -3.09 1.48 -4.27
N LEU A 15 -1.80 1.21 -4.47
CA LEU A 15 -1.31 0.39 -5.58
C LEU A 15 -1.76 -1.07 -5.46
N ALA A 16 -1.81 -1.60 -4.23
CA ALA A 16 -2.33 -2.94 -3.98
C ALA A 16 -3.85 -3.00 -4.21
N LYS A 17 -4.61 -2.00 -3.75
CA LYS A 17 -6.06 -1.92 -3.93
C LYS A 17 -6.43 -1.78 -5.40
N GLN A 18 -5.76 -0.90 -6.16
CA GLN A 18 -6.03 -0.71 -7.59
C GLN A 18 -5.91 -2.02 -8.35
N GLN A 19 -4.83 -2.77 -8.14
CA GLN A 19 -4.65 -4.06 -8.82
C GLN A 19 -5.69 -5.10 -8.39
N ARG A 20 -6.10 -5.10 -7.11
CA ARG A 20 -7.16 -6.00 -6.62
C ARG A 20 -8.53 -5.65 -7.19
N ASP A 21 -8.82 -4.36 -7.34
CA ASP A 21 -10.06 -3.84 -7.91
C ASP A 21 -10.16 -4.17 -9.41
N GLU A 22 -9.03 -4.09 -10.12
CA GLU A 22 -8.85 -4.59 -11.49
C GLU A 22 -8.96 -6.12 -11.60
N GLY A 23 -9.15 -6.85 -10.49
CA GLY A 23 -9.24 -8.31 -10.45
C GLY A 23 -7.90 -9.02 -10.61
N HIS A 24 -6.79 -8.27 -10.56
CA HIS A 24 -5.44 -8.80 -10.75
C HIS A 24 -4.78 -9.19 -9.41
N LYS A 25 -3.81 -10.09 -9.50
CA LYS A 25 -2.87 -10.33 -8.40
C LYS A 25 -1.96 -9.10 -8.24
N ILE A 26 -1.50 -8.85 -7.02
CA ILE A 26 -0.62 -7.71 -6.72
C ILE A 26 0.74 -7.98 -7.36
N ASP A 27 1.10 -7.17 -8.38
CA ASP A 27 2.44 -7.15 -8.94
C ASP A 27 3.37 -6.32 -8.03
N TRP A 28 4.14 -7.04 -7.21
CA TRP A 28 5.08 -6.43 -6.28
C TRP A 28 6.24 -5.73 -6.97
N ASN A 29 6.60 -6.11 -8.20
CA ASN A 29 7.65 -5.44 -8.95
C ASN A 29 7.16 -4.06 -9.42
N ARG A 30 5.90 -3.97 -9.87
CA ARG A 30 5.26 -2.69 -10.16
C ARG A 30 5.15 -1.82 -8.91
N VAL A 31 4.62 -2.35 -7.80
CA VAL A 31 4.49 -1.62 -6.54
C VAL A 31 5.84 -1.11 -6.05
N TRP A 32 6.88 -1.95 -6.12
CA TRP A 32 8.23 -1.58 -5.70
C TRP A 32 8.86 -0.50 -6.57
N ARG A 33 8.64 -0.53 -7.89
CA ARG A 33 9.11 0.54 -8.79
C ARG A 33 8.47 1.88 -8.46
N GLU A 34 7.18 1.90 -8.12
CA GLU A 34 6.47 3.12 -7.72
C GLU A 34 6.90 3.60 -6.31
N LEU A 35 7.24 2.68 -5.41
CA LEU A 35 7.81 2.96 -4.08
C LEU A 35 9.35 3.05 -4.08
N LYS A 36 10.01 3.14 -5.24
CA LYS A 36 11.48 3.02 -5.33
C LYS A 36 12.22 4.11 -4.54
N SER A 37 11.59 5.27 -4.34
CA SER A 37 12.12 6.37 -3.52
C SER A 37 12.16 6.06 -2.01
N ALA A 38 11.46 5.01 -1.55
CA ALA A 38 11.36 4.64 -0.14
C ALA A 38 12.56 3.79 0.36
N GLY A 39 13.45 3.34 -0.53
CA GLY A 39 14.58 2.47 -0.18
C GLY A 39 14.16 1.09 0.38
N LYS A 40 12.89 0.70 0.19
CA LYS A 40 12.35 -0.57 0.71
C LYS A 40 12.47 -1.68 -0.31
N THR A 41 12.53 -2.92 0.17
CA THR A 41 12.53 -4.12 -0.69
C THR A 41 11.11 -4.64 -0.93
N GLN A 42 10.90 -5.38 -2.02
CA GLN A 42 9.62 -6.03 -2.32
C GLN A 42 9.09 -6.87 -1.15
N HIS A 43 9.98 -7.58 -0.46
CA HIS A 43 9.62 -8.41 0.69
C HIS A 43 9.11 -7.56 1.87
N GLN A 44 9.73 -6.39 2.13
CA GLN A 44 9.23 -5.48 3.16
C GLN A 44 7.84 -4.94 2.83
N LEU A 45 7.56 -4.65 1.54
CA LEU A 45 6.23 -4.23 1.09
C LEU A 45 5.17 -5.31 1.32
N GLN A 46 5.52 -6.58 1.06
CA GLN A 46 4.64 -7.73 1.34
C GLN A 46 4.30 -7.87 2.83
N ILE A 47 5.34 -7.86 3.68
CA ILE A 47 5.17 -7.96 5.13
C ILE A 47 4.33 -6.78 5.64
N ARG A 48 4.59 -5.58 5.15
CA ARG A 48 3.88 -4.36 5.58
C ARG A 48 2.43 -4.39 5.17
N LEU A 49 2.11 -4.75 3.92
CA LEU A 49 0.71 -4.87 3.48
C LEU A 49 -0.04 -5.95 4.28
N THR A 50 0.62 -7.07 4.58
CA THR A 50 0.04 -8.13 5.41
C THR A 50 -0.26 -7.63 6.82
N THR A 51 0.66 -6.85 7.40
CA THR A 51 0.49 -6.22 8.71
C THR A 51 -0.65 -5.20 8.67
N LEU A 52 -0.71 -4.34 7.66
CA LEU A 52 -1.79 -3.37 7.46
C LEU A 52 -3.17 -4.06 7.36
N ASN A 53 -3.27 -5.13 6.57
CA ASN A 53 -4.49 -5.94 6.48
C ASN A 53 -4.88 -6.56 7.83
N ARG A 54 -3.89 -6.98 8.65
CA ARG A 54 -4.15 -7.54 9.98
C ARG A 54 -4.59 -6.46 10.98
N THR A 55 -4.02 -5.26 10.89
CA THR A 55 -4.27 -4.14 11.82
C THR A 55 -5.61 -3.45 11.54
N HIS A 56 -5.94 -3.19 10.28
CA HIS A 56 -7.14 -2.43 9.90
C HIS A 56 -8.31 -3.32 9.42
N GLY A 57 -8.10 -4.63 9.37
CA GLY A 57 -9.06 -5.63 8.93
C GLY A 57 -8.87 -6.01 7.46
N THR A 58 -9.10 -7.30 7.16
CA THR A 58 -8.85 -7.96 5.86
C THR A 58 -9.54 -7.33 4.65
N ARG A 59 -10.45 -6.38 4.88
CA ARG A 59 -11.14 -5.63 3.83
C ARG A 59 -10.48 -4.27 3.70
N LEU A 60 -9.80 -4.07 2.57
CA LEU A 60 -9.29 -2.77 2.14
C LEU A 60 -10.40 -1.69 2.19
N ASP A 61 -11.67 -2.07 2.09
CA ASP A 61 -12.83 -1.18 2.23
C ASP A 61 -13.11 -0.63 3.64
N ARG A 62 -12.48 -1.17 4.68
CA ARG A 62 -12.56 -0.62 6.05
C ARG A 62 -11.43 0.34 6.39
N PHE A 63 -10.50 0.59 5.45
CA PHE A 63 -9.44 1.55 5.71
C PHE A 63 -10.01 2.96 5.84
N PRO A 64 -9.46 3.79 6.74
CA PRO A 64 -9.93 5.16 6.92
C PRO A 64 -9.75 5.97 5.63
N ARG A 65 -10.65 6.93 5.38
CA ARG A 65 -10.68 7.74 4.13
C ARG A 65 -9.36 8.36 3.76
N GLN A 66 -8.51 8.67 4.74
CA GLN A 66 -7.15 9.17 4.57
C GLN A 66 -6.25 8.29 3.67
N PHE A 67 -6.55 6.99 3.52
CA PHE A 67 -5.86 6.08 2.60
C PHE A 67 -6.40 6.15 1.16
N PHE A 68 -7.62 6.63 0.98
CA PHE A 68 -8.24 6.81 -0.34
C PHE A 68 -8.04 8.22 -0.90
N THR A 69 -7.91 9.22 -0.03
CA THR A 69 -7.64 10.60 -0.45
C THR A 69 -6.15 10.76 -0.72
N GLY A 70 -5.76 10.50 -1.97
CA GLY A 70 -4.53 11.10 -2.50
C GLY A 70 -4.66 12.62 -2.36
N ALA A 71 -3.64 13.26 -1.82
CA ALA A 71 -3.59 14.70 -1.60
C ALA A 71 -4.23 15.46 -2.78
N GLN A 72 -5.41 16.03 -2.55
CA GLN A 72 -5.90 17.12 -3.37
C GLN A 72 -5.02 18.31 -3.01
N ARG A 73 -3.92 18.47 -3.74
CA ARG A 73 -3.12 19.69 -3.71
C ARG A 73 -3.96 20.77 -4.38
N GLY A 74 -4.53 21.66 -3.57
CA GLY A 74 -4.73 23.05 -3.97
C GLY A 74 -3.39 23.78 -4.02
#